data_AF-A0A926I0R6-F1
#
_entry.id   AF-A0A926I0R6-F1
#
_cell.length_a   1.000
_cell.length_b   1.000
_cell.length_c   1.000
_cell.angle_alpha   90.00
_cell.angle_beta   90.00
_cell.angle_gamma   90.00
#
_symmetry.space_group_name_H-M   'P 1'
#
loop_
_entity.id
_entity.type
_entity.pdbx_description
1 polymer ?
#
loop_
_entity_poly.entity_id
_entity_poly.type
_entity_poly.pdbx_seq_one_letter_code
_entity_poly.pdbx_strand_id
1 'polypeptide(L)'
;MKKFVKVLLILILLLLIGCIVYLLVKPFQDHASSSSEESSVGESLPDSSSENDSSQEESSQEESIPQESSETSEASQPEDESSQEDESSQGEESSQAEPVTLESASQSVMDAIKQKDFRALSSYVGDAGLRLSPAGSVEATSDIVISKSNLSNWLSGTTAITFGSYPGSGADITLTPSEYYDKFLYPVDFLSQASISINETEALSQIREVYPGAQAVSYMYPGAVDWKELTLIFTQADSSFILEGILYRDTSMS
;
A
#
# COMPACT_ATOMS: atom_id res chain seq x y z
N MET A 1 -12.00 -51.49 -5.78
CA MET A 1 -10.61 -51.98 -5.97
C MET A 1 -10.10 -51.86 -7.42
N LYS A 2 -10.67 -52.55 -8.43
CA LYS A 2 -10.14 -52.53 -9.82
C LYS A 2 -10.07 -51.14 -10.49
N LYS A 3 -11.02 -50.24 -10.19
CA LYS A 3 -11.01 -48.85 -10.71
C LYS A 3 -9.92 -47.99 -10.07
N PHE A 4 -9.66 -48.21 -8.79
CA PHE A 4 -8.65 -47.48 -8.01
C PHE A 4 -7.22 -47.84 -8.45
N VAL A 5 -6.97 -49.13 -8.74
CA VAL A 5 -5.68 -49.60 -9.26
C VAL A 5 -5.37 -49.00 -10.64
N LYS A 6 -6.39 -48.83 -11.50
CA LYS A 6 -6.21 -48.20 -12.83
C LYS A 6 -5.88 -46.71 -12.72
N VAL A 7 -6.55 -45.98 -11.83
CA VAL A 7 -6.26 -44.55 -11.60
C VAL A 7 -4.84 -44.38 -11.03
N LEU A 8 -4.45 -45.24 -10.08
CA LEU A 8 -3.10 -45.21 -9.52
C LEU A 8 -2.02 -45.49 -10.56
N LEU A 9 -2.24 -46.46 -11.46
CA LEU A 9 -1.29 -46.75 -12.55
C LEU A 9 -1.14 -45.59 -13.53
N ILE A 10 -2.23 -44.87 -13.84
CA ILE A 10 -2.18 -43.70 -14.72
C ILE A 10 -1.39 -42.56 -14.07
N LEU A 11 -1.60 -42.31 -12.77
CA LEU A 11 -0.86 -41.28 -12.04
C LEU A 11 0.65 -41.59 -11.98
N ILE A 12 1.02 -42.84 -11.76
CA ILE A 12 2.44 -43.26 -11.76
C ILE A 12 3.04 -43.07 -13.16
N LEU A 13 2.30 -43.40 -14.23
CA LEU A 13 2.77 -43.22 -15.60
C LEU A 13 3.00 -41.73 -15.92
N LEU A 14 2.11 -40.85 -15.49
CA LEU A 14 2.26 -39.39 -15.69
C LEU A 14 3.46 -38.83 -14.93
N LEU A 15 3.71 -39.30 -13.70
CA LEU A 15 4.89 -38.91 -12.92
C LEU A 15 6.19 -39.36 -13.59
N LEU A 16 6.23 -40.57 -14.13
CA LEU A 16 7.41 -41.09 -14.84
C LEU A 16 7.71 -40.28 -16.10
N ILE A 17 6.68 -39.93 -16.89
CA ILE A 17 6.84 -39.09 -18.08
C ILE A 17 7.34 -37.70 -17.69
N GLY A 18 6.77 -37.09 -16.64
CA GLY A 18 7.22 -35.80 -16.12
C GLY A 18 8.67 -35.81 -15.65
N CYS A 19 9.08 -36.86 -14.93
CA CYS A 19 10.49 -37.03 -14.51
C CYS A 19 11.45 -37.13 -15.70
N ILE A 20 11.08 -37.88 -16.75
CA ILE A 20 11.93 -38.01 -17.94
C ILE A 20 12.08 -36.67 -18.66
N VAL A 21 10.98 -35.92 -18.84
CA VAL A 21 11.03 -34.57 -19.45
C VAL A 21 11.88 -33.63 -18.61
N TYR A 22 11.74 -33.64 -17.28
CA TYR A 22 12.56 -32.83 -16.37
C TYR A 22 14.06 -33.15 -16.48
N LEU A 23 14.42 -34.42 -16.62
CA LEU A 23 15.82 -34.83 -16.81
C LEU A 23 16.37 -34.46 -18.18
N LEU A 24 15.54 -34.42 -19.22
CA LEU A 24 15.95 -34.01 -20.57
C LEU A 24 16.10 -32.49 -20.71
N VAL A 25 15.37 -31.70 -19.90
CA VAL A 25 15.36 -30.23 -19.98
C VAL A 25 16.41 -29.57 -19.08
N LYS A 26 17.07 -30.32 -18.18
CA LYS A 26 18.09 -29.74 -17.30
C LYS A 26 19.37 -29.40 -18.12
N PRO A 27 19.79 -28.12 -18.18
CA PRO A 27 21.04 -27.77 -18.86
C PRO A 27 22.23 -28.31 -18.06
N PHE A 28 23.16 -28.93 -18.78
CA PHE A 28 24.45 -29.43 -18.29
C PHE A 28 25.25 -28.25 -17.73
N GLN A 29 25.40 -28.15 -16.41
CA GLN A 29 26.35 -27.23 -15.80
C GLN A 29 27.73 -27.87 -15.83
N ASP A 30 28.59 -27.36 -16.71
CA ASP A 30 30.02 -27.64 -16.70
C ASP A 30 30.65 -27.08 -15.42
N HIS A 31 31.01 -27.97 -14.49
CA HIS A 31 32.02 -27.66 -13.48
C HIS A 31 33.40 -27.85 -14.11
N ALA A 32 33.95 -26.78 -14.67
CA ALA A 32 35.36 -26.72 -15.03
C ALA A 32 36.16 -26.09 -13.87
N SER A 33 36.87 -26.94 -13.14
CA SER A 33 38.01 -26.57 -12.30
C SER A 33 39.30 -26.68 -13.13
N SER A 34 40.14 -25.64 -13.16
CA SER A 34 41.60 -25.70 -13.47
C SER A 34 42.21 -24.31 -13.24
N SER A 35 42.98 -24.09 -12.17
CA SER A 35 44.45 -24.23 -12.03
C SER A 35 45.30 -23.07 -12.65
N SER A 36 45.89 -22.30 -11.74
CA SER A 36 47.26 -21.71 -11.71
C SER A 36 48.15 -21.69 -12.97
N GLU A 37 48.75 -20.52 -13.25
CA GLU A 37 50.20 -20.17 -13.27
C GLU A 37 50.38 -18.75 -13.87
N GLU A 38 50.81 -17.75 -13.10
CA GLU A 38 52.19 -17.22 -12.96
C GLU A 38 52.71 -16.35 -14.14
N SER A 39 53.08 -15.09 -13.83
CA SER A 39 54.39 -14.46 -14.17
C SER A 39 54.37 -13.03 -14.73
N SER A 40 55.14 -12.18 -14.03
CA SER A 40 56.09 -11.16 -14.53
C SER A 40 55.68 -9.68 -14.76
N VAL A 41 56.00 -8.86 -13.74
CA VAL A 41 56.83 -7.63 -13.71
C VAL A 41 56.61 -6.51 -14.75
N GLY A 42 56.45 -5.28 -14.25
CA GLY A 42 56.80 -4.06 -15.00
C GLY A 42 56.30 -2.74 -14.39
N GLU A 43 57.14 -2.10 -13.57
CA GLU A 43 57.08 -0.70 -13.09
C GLU A 43 56.72 0.35 -14.16
N SER A 44 55.93 1.38 -13.80
CA SER A 44 56.32 2.80 -13.76
C SER A 44 55.11 3.78 -13.69
N LEU A 45 55.17 4.72 -12.74
CA LEU A 45 54.53 6.06 -12.72
C LEU A 45 55.65 7.10 -13.00
N PRO A 46 55.43 8.43 -13.17
CA PRO A 46 54.20 9.24 -13.12
C PRO A 46 54.07 10.32 -14.25
N ASP A 47 53.00 11.12 -14.13
CA ASP A 47 52.86 12.56 -14.48
C ASP A 47 52.71 13.01 -15.95
N SER A 48 51.61 13.70 -16.25
CA SER A 48 51.66 15.07 -16.82
C SER A 48 50.25 15.67 -16.98
N SER A 49 50.12 16.84 -16.39
CA SER A 49 49.18 17.94 -16.65
C SER A 49 49.05 18.39 -18.10
N SER A 50 47.85 18.89 -18.46
CA SER A 50 47.57 20.17 -19.16
C SER A 50 46.05 20.25 -19.43
N GLU A 51 45.29 21.11 -18.77
CA GLU A 51 44.97 22.50 -19.19
C GLU A 51 44.14 22.60 -20.48
N ASN A 52 42.87 23.00 -20.33
CA ASN A 52 42.16 24.05 -21.10
C ASN A 52 40.80 24.28 -20.39
N ASP A 53 40.58 25.36 -19.62
CA ASP A 53 40.31 26.75 -20.02
C ASP A 53 39.01 26.87 -20.85
N SER A 54 37.88 27.18 -20.21
CA SER A 54 37.27 28.53 -20.05
C SER A 54 36.04 28.61 -20.98
N SER A 55 34.91 29.28 -20.73
CA SER A 55 34.50 30.38 -19.84
C SER A 55 32.96 30.26 -19.71
N GLN A 56 32.35 30.42 -18.53
CA GLN A 56 31.63 31.62 -18.08
C GLN A 56 30.68 32.27 -19.10
N GLU A 57 29.39 32.36 -18.73
CA GLU A 57 28.70 33.64 -18.60
C GLU A 57 27.82 33.64 -17.34
N GLU A 58 28.01 34.68 -16.53
CA GLU A 58 27.19 35.13 -15.41
C GLU A 58 25.87 35.76 -15.88
N SER A 59 24.88 35.88 -14.99
CA SER A 59 24.49 37.20 -14.43
C SER A 59 23.25 37.11 -13.52
N SER A 60 23.49 37.48 -12.25
CA SER A 60 22.75 38.44 -11.40
C SER A 60 21.22 38.39 -11.36
N GLN A 61 20.59 37.99 -10.25
CA GLN A 61 20.21 38.83 -9.10
C GLN A 61 19.44 40.11 -9.47
N GLU A 62 18.16 40.18 -9.04
CA GLU A 62 17.64 41.40 -8.42
C GLU A 62 16.54 41.07 -7.40
N GLU A 63 16.63 41.80 -6.30
CA GLU A 63 15.87 41.83 -5.07
C GLU A 63 14.54 42.59 -5.24
N SER A 64 13.54 42.34 -4.37
CA SER A 64 12.72 43.37 -3.68
C SER A 64 11.36 42.83 -3.21
N ILE A 65 11.17 42.87 -1.89
CA ILE A 65 9.86 42.97 -1.22
C ILE A 65 9.61 44.46 -0.99
N PRO A 66 8.37 44.97 -1.12
CA PRO A 66 7.76 45.58 0.07
C PRO A 66 6.30 45.19 0.34
N GLN A 67 5.97 45.14 1.62
CA GLN A 67 4.63 45.15 2.22
C GLN A 67 3.92 46.51 2.04
N GLU A 68 2.59 46.48 1.95
CA GLU A 68 1.64 47.54 2.31
C GLU A 68 0.32 46.80 2.68
N SER A 69 -0.20 46.73 3.92
CA SER A 69 -0.59 47.70 4.95
C SER A 69 -1.99 48.33 4.76
N SER A 70 -2.86 48.14 5.76
CA SER A 70 -3.95 49.02 6.26
C SER A 70 -5.28 49.02 5.46
N GLU A 71 -6.52 49.08 5.98
CA GLU A 71 -7.18 49.55 7.22
C GLU A 71 -8.50 48.73 7.44
N THR A 72 -9.00 48.41 8.66
CA THR A 72 -9.88 49.20 9.58
C THR A 72 -11.24 49.58 8.93
N SER A 73 -12.47 49.42 9.48
CA SER A 73 -12.98 49.65 10.85
C SER A 73 -14.45 49.15 11.05
N GLU A 74 -14.85 49.06 12.33
CA GLU A 74 -16.18 49.32 12.98
C GLU A 74 -17.45 48.57 12.51
N ALA A 75 -18.12 47.73 13.33
CA ALA A 75 -18.81 47.91 14.63
C ALA A 75 -20.14 48.70 14.56
N SER A 76 -21.27 47.99 14.79
CA SER A 76 -22.32 48.29 15.81
C SER A 76 -23.72 47.74 15.43
N GLN A 77 -24.25 46.90 16.32
CA GLN A 77 -25.68 46.64 16.63
C GLN A 77 -26.38 47.91 17.20
N PRO A 78 -27.65 47.91 17.68
CA PRO A 78 -28.76 46.93 17.67
C PRO A 78 -30.09 47.53 17.11
N GLU A 79 -31.22 46.84 17.03
CA GLU A 79 -32.36 46.82 18.01
C GLU A 79 -33.46 45.90 17.41
N ASP A 80 -33.95 44.89 18.13
CA ASP A 80 -35.21 44.86 18.92
C ASP A 80 -36.46 44.60 18.02
N GLU A 81 -37.45 43.75 18.26
CA GLU A 81 -38.04 43.10 19.44
C GLU A 81 -38.98 41.98 18.89
N SER A 82 -39.16 40.86 19.60
CA SER A 82 -40.48 40.21 19.81
C SER A 82 -40.32 38.76 20.30
N SER A 83 -40.63 38.61 21.58
CA SER A 83 -40.94 37.41 22.34
C SER A 83 -41.83 36.40 21.61
N GLN A 84 -41.58 35.10 21.79
CA GLN A 84 -42.55 34.16 22.36
C GLN A 84 -41.80 33.03 23.09
N GLU A 85 -42.20 32.85 24.35
CA GLU A 85 -41.89 31.72 25.22
C GLU A 85 -42.60 30.47 24.66
N ASP A 86 -41.89 29.35 24.59
CA ASP A 86 -42.54 28.05 24.69
C ASP A 86 -41.66 27.13 25.54
N GLU A 87 -42.29 26.63 26.61
CA GLU A 87 -41.72 25.75 27.61
C GLU A 87 -41.21 24.44 27.00
N SER A 88 -39.96 24.12 27.33
CA SER A 88 -39.53 22.84 27.89
C SER A 88 -40.42 21.62 27.59
N SER A 89 -40.01 20.86 26.58
CA SER A 89 -40.01 19.41 26.69
C SER A 89 -38.68 18.90 26.16
N GLN A 90 -37.67 18.89 27.03
CA GLN A 90 -36.50 18.02 26.90
C GLN A 90 -36.99 16.57 26.84
N GLY A 91 -37.27 16.10 25.62
CA GLY A 91 -37.03 14.70 25.32
C GLY A 91 -35.53 14.53 25.32
N GLU A 92 -34.98 13.91 26.36
CA GLU A 92 -33.68 13.27 26.30
C GLU A 92 -33.80 12.13 25.27
N GLU A 93 -33.73 12.50 23.99
CA GLU A 93 -33.44 11.56 22.93
C GLU A 93 -31.97 11.19 23.12
N SER A 94 -31.77 10.21 24.01
CA SER A 94 -30.56 9.42 24.08
C SER A 94 -30.33 8.88 22.68
N SER A 95 -29.60 9.66 21.88
CA SER A 95 -29.06 9.27 20.61
C SER A 95 -28.01 8.20 20.92
N GLN A 96 -28.48 6.99 21.21
CA GLN A 96 -27.65 5.82 21.09
C GLN A 96 -27.23 5.78 19.63
N ALA A 97 -26.01 6.24 19.37
CA ALA A 97 -25.39 6.07 18.08
C ALA A 97 -25.47 4.58 17.74
N GLU A 98 -26.12 4.26 16.62
CA GLU A 98 -26.17 2.90 16.07
C GLU A 98 -24.75 2.30 16.08
N PRO A 99 -24.57 1.03 16.49
CA PRO A 99 -23.25 0.42 16.53
C PRO A 99 -22.64 0.42 15.12
N VAL A 100 -21.37 0.83 15.02
CA VAL A 100 -20.63 0.80 13.75
C VAL A 100 -20.47 -0.65 13.32
N THR A 101 -20.93 -0.99 12.11
CA THR A 101 -20.73 -2.32 11.52
C THR A 101 -19.43 -2.39 10.75
N LEU A 102 -18.93 -3.60 10.48
CA LEU A 102 -17.71 -3.78 9.69
C LEU A 102 -17.90 -3.23 8.28
N GLU A 103 -19.06 -3.46 7.68
CA GLU A 103 -19.40 -3.01 6.33
C GLU A 103 -19.43 -1.49 6.23
N SER A 104 -20.03 -0.80 7.21
CA SER A 104 -20.07 0.66 7.20
C SER A 104 -18.69 1.29 7.45
N ALA A 105 -17.88 0.67 8.32
CA ALA A 105 -16.49 1.07 8.52
C ALA A 105 -15.66 0.87 7.23
N SER A 106 -15.78 -0.30 6.61
CA SER A 106 -15.10 -0.64 5.35
C SER A 106 -15.47 0.33 4.22
N GLN A 107 -16.77 0.61 4.05
CA GLN A 107 -17.25 1.56 3.05
C GLN A 107 -16.67 2.95 3.28
N SER A 108 -16.69 3.44 4.52
CA SER A 108 -16.15 4.76 4.86
C SER A 108 -14.63 4.86 4.62
N VAL A 109 -13.88 3.79 4.91
CA VAL A 109 -12.45 3.70 4.60
C VAL A 109 -12.21 3.77 3.10
N MET A 110 -12.95 3.03 2.29
CA MET A 110 -12.81 3.06 0.83
C MET A 110 -13.21 4.41 0.23
N ASP A 111 -14.24 5.06 0.76
CA ASP A 111 -14.65 6.40 0.36
C ASP A 111 -13.55 7.43 0.65
N ALA A 112 -12.91 7.33 1.83
CA ALA A 112 -11.77 8.18 2.19
C ALA A 112 -10.57 7.93 1.26
N ILE A 113 -10.26 6.67 0.95
CA ILE A 113 -9.21 6.31 -0.02
C ILE A 113 -9.55 6.94 -1.38
N LYS A 114 -10.72 6.67 -1.97
CA LYS A 114 -11.13 7.19 -3.29
C LYS A 114 -11.05 8.71 -3.38
N GLN A 115 -11.44 9.41 -2.32
CA GLN A 115 -11.43 10.88 -2.25
C GLN A 115 -10.06 11.46 -1.91
N LYS A 116 -9.04 10.63 -1.70
CA LYS A 116 -7.71 11.04 -1.21
C LYS A 116 -7.78 11.78 0.14
N ASP A 117 -8.82 11.53 0.95
CA ASP A 117 -8.98 12.12 2.28
C ASP A 117 -8.27 11.27 3.35
N PHE A 118 -6.95 11.40 3.38
CA PHE A 118 -6.12 10.66 4.33
C PHE A 118 -6.25 11.13 5.77
N ARG A 119 -6.82 12.33 5.98
CA ARG A 119 -7.22 12.80 7.30
C ARG A 119 -8.42 12.00 7.80
N ALA A 120 -9.45 11.79 6.98
CA ALA A 120 -10.57 10.93 7.31
C ALA A 120 -10.11 9.47 7.51
N LEU A 121 -9.26 8.95 6.61
CA LEU A 121 -8.70 7.59 6.74
C LEU A 121 -7.99 7.39 8.09
N SER A 122 -7.19 8.38 8.53
CA SER A 122 -6.47 8.30 9.80
C SER A 122 -7.37 8.16 11.03
N SER A 123 -8.65 8.53 10.94
CA SER A 123 -9.59 8.36 12.06
C SER A 123 -9.86 6.89 12.40
N TYR A 124 -9.74 5.98 11.41
CA TYR A 124 -9.93 4.54 11.57
C TYR A 124 -8.67 3.81 12.06
N VAL A 125 -7.52 4.49 12.10
CA VAL A 125 -6.23 3.86 12.43
C VAL A 125 -5.95 4.03 13.93
N GLY A 126 -5.49 2.95 14.56
CA GLY A 126 -5.10 2.89 15.97
C GLY A 126 -3.65 3.31 16.21
N ASP A 127 -3.19 3.19 17.45
CA ASP A 127 -1.83 3.60 17.86
C ASP A 127 -0.73 2.74 17.22
N ALA A 128 -1.05 1.50 16.85
CA ALA A 128 -0.14 0.61 16.12
C ALA A 128 0.19 1.12 14.70
N GLY A 129 -0.59 2.06 14.18
CA GLY A 129 -0.45 2.56 12.81
C GLY A 129 -1.10 1.65 11.76
N LEU A 130 -0.96 2.05 10.49
CA LEU A 130 -1.52 1.37 9.35
C LEU A 130 -0.42 0.66 8.57
N ARG A 131 -0.48 -0.67 8.46
CA ARG A 131 0.41 -1.46 7.61
C ARG A 131 0.00 -1.37 6.14
N LEU A 132 0.96 -1.18 5.25
CA LEU A 132 0.77 -1.18 3.81
C LEU A 132 1.52 -2.37 3.19
N SER A 133 0.77 -3.29 2.58
CA SER A 133 1.28 -4.55 2.01
C SER A 133 0.95 -4.59 0.50
N PRO A 134 1.83 -4.09 -0.39
CA PRO A 134 1.53 -3.97 -1.83
C PRO A 134 1.70 -5.26 -2.64
N ALA A 135 2.37 -6.28 -2.09
CA ALA A 135 2.97 -7.38 -2.84
C ALA A 135 2.31 -8.75 -2.62
N GLY A 136 0.98 -8.79 -2.52
CA GLY A 136 0.25 -10.07 -2.56
C GLY A 136 0.17 -10.82 -1.23
N SER A 137 0.97 -10.41 -0.23
CA SER A 137 1.13 -11.05 1.08
C SER A 137 1.35 -9.99 2.17
N VAL A 138 0.98 -10.29 3.42
CA VAL A 138 1.28 -9.45 4.60
C VAL A 138 2.65 -9.85 5.18
N GLU A 139 3.63 -8.97 5.11
CA GLU A 139 4.97 -9.18 5.63
C GLU A 139 5.21 -8.37 6.91
N ALA A 140 5.06 -9.03 8.06
CA ALA A 140 5.10 -8.39 9.38
C ALA A 140 6.41 -7.60 9.65
N THR A 141 7.53 -8.03 9.05
CA THR A 141 8.86 -7.49 9.32
C THR A 141 9.34 -6.43 8.33
N SER A 142 8.86 -6.46 7.09
CA SER A 142 9.35 -5.58 6.01
C SER A 142 8.31 -4.58 5.51
N ASP A 143 7.01 -4.83 5.73
CA ASP A 143 5.99 -3.87 5.31
C ASP A 143 6.09 -2.57 6.11
N ILE A 144 5.85 -1.46 5.42
CA ILE A 144 5.80 -0.15 6.04
C ILE A 144 4.56 -0.03 6.91
N VAL A 145 4.76 0.53 8.11
CA VAL A 145 3.68 0.91 9.03
C VAL A 145 3.69 2.43 9.19
N ILE A 146 2.59 3.08 8.81
CA ILE A 146 2.44 4.53 8.89
C ILE A 146 1.68 4.87 10.17
N SER A 147 2.25 5.71 11.02
CA SER A 147 1.54 6.17 12.22
C SER A 147 0.29 6.98 11.86
N LYS A 148 -0.72 6.92 12.72
CA LYS A 148 -1.95 7.72 12.60
C LYS A 148 -1.68 9.21 12.32
N SER A 149 -0.74 9.81 13.04
CA SER A 149 -0.39 11.23 12.89
C SER A 149 0.19 11.54 11.51
N ASN A 150 1.08 10.68 11.01
CA ASN A 150 1.72 10.87 9.71
C ASN A 150 0.76 10.59 8.56
N LEU A 151 -0.18 9.67 8.74
CA LEU A 151 -1.13 9.29 7.70
C LEU A 151 -1.96 10.50 7.23
N SER A 152 -2.38 11.38 8.14
CA SER A 152 -3.25 12.53 7.84
C SER A 152 -2.76 13.45 6.71
N ASN A 153 -1.44 13.58 6.53
CA ASN A 153 -0.82 14.40 5.48
C ASN A 153 0.07 13.58 4.53
N TRP A 154 -0.05 12.24 4.57
CA TRP A 154 0.91 11.34 3.93
C TRP A 154 1.01 11.52 2.42
N LEU A 155 -0.10 11.75 1.73
CA LEU A 155 -0.12 11.97 0.27
C LEU A 155 0.66 13.21 -0.19
N SER A 156 0.89 14.19 0.69
CA SER A 156 1.67 15.38 0.38
C SER A 156 3.18 15.13 0.41
N GLY A 157 3.62 13.97 0.89
CA GLY A 157 5.01 13.59 0.92
C GLY A 157 5.57 13.40 -0.50
N THR A 158 6.75 13.97 -0.74
CA THR A 158 7.46 13.88 -2.04
C THR A 158 8.67 12.95 -1.99
N THR A 159 9.02 12.46 -0.81
CA THR A 159 10.14 11.55 -0.62
C THR A 159 9.73 10.13 -1.00
N ALA A 160 10.57 9.45 -1.79
CA ALA A 160 10.37 8.06 -2.13
C ALA A 160 10.62 7.16 -0.90
N ILE A 161 9.76 6.17 -0.72
CA ILE A 161 9.79 5.18 0.36
C ILE A 161 9.82 3.79 -0.29
N THR A 162 10.61 2.88 0.27
CA THR A 162 10.61 1.48 -0.15
C THR A 162 9.53 0.72 0.62
N PHE A 163 8.51 0.22 -0.08
CA PHE A 163 7.35 -0.47 0.50
C PHE A 163 7.46 -2.01 0.50
N GLY A 164 8.57 -2.54 0.02
CA GLY A 164 8.79 -3.98 -0.17
C GLY A 164 9.46 -4.24 -1.51
N SER A 165 9.26 -5.43 -2.07
CA SER A 165 9.84 -5.84 -3.35
C SER A 165 8.81 -6.56 -4.21
N TYR A 166 8.94 -6.48 -5.53
CA TYR A 166 8.04 -7.17 -6.46
C TYR A 166 8.24 -8.69 -6.38
N PRO A 167 7.15 -9.48 -6.37
CA PRO A 167 7.26 -10.92 -6.52
C PRO A 167 7.93 -11.28 -7.85
N GLY A 168 8.65 -12.41 -7.88
CA GLY A 168 9.39 -12.88 -9.04
C GLY A 168 10.71 -12.15 -9.29
N SER A 169 10.68 -10.84 -9.51
CA SER A 169 11.90 -10.05 -9.81
C SER A 169 12.75 -9.72 -8.59
N GLY A 170 12.12 -9.57 -7.42
CA GLY A 170 12.78 -9.10 -6.19
C GLY A 170 13.21 -7.64 -6.23
N ALA A 171 12.83 -6.87 -7.25
CA ALA A 171 13.15 -5.45 -7.35
C ALA A 171 12.37 -4.64 -6.32
N ASP A 172 13.03 -3.65 -5.70
CA ASP A 172 12.41 -2.81 -4.68
C ASP A 172 11.23 -1.98 -5.24
N ILE A 173 10.16 -1.93 -4.45
CA ILE A 173 9.00 -1.06 -4.68
C ILE A 173 9.29 0.27 -4.01
N THR A 174 10.05 1.14 -4.70
CA THR A 174 10.39 2.48 -4.20
C THR A 174 9.52 3.53 -4.88
N LEU A 175 8.61 4.14 -4.11
CA LEU A 175 7.58 5.05 -4.62
C LEU A 175 7.38 6.24 -3.67
N THR A 176 6.95 7.37 -4.19
CA THR A 176 6.33 8.43 -3.37
C THR A 176 4.95 7.98 -2.86
N PRO A 177 4.42 8.58 -1.78
CA PRO A 177 3.05 8.34 -1.31
C PRO A 177 1.97 8.45 -2.40
N SER A 178 2.06 9.44 -3.30
CA SER A 178 1.10 9.59 -4.40
C SER A 178 1.21 8.45 -5.41
N GLU A 179 2.42 8.05 -5.79
CA GLU A 179 2.62 6.92 -6.71
C GLU A 179 2.17 5.60 -6.08
N TYR A 180 2.39 5.41 -4.77
CA TYR A 180 1.87 4.25 -4.05
C TYR A 180 0.34 4.22 -4.08
N TYR A 181 -0.30 5.37 -3.84
CA TYR A 181 -1.75 5.47 -3.91
C TYR A 181 -2.29 5.03 -5.27
N ASP A 182 -1.75 5.59 -6.35
CA ASP A 182 -2.24 5.32 -7.71
C ASP A 182 -1.98 3.87 -8.12
N LYS A 183 -0.94 3.23 -7.57
CA LYS A 183 -0.55 1.86 -7.95
C LYS A 183 -1.20 0.77 -7.09
N PHE A 184 -1.39 1.01 -5.80
CA PHE A 184 -1.71 -0.04 -4.82
C PHE A 184 -2.92 0.24 -3.93
N LEU A 185 -3.36 1.51 -3.78
CA LEU A 185 -4.55 1.82 -2.97
C LEU A 185 -5.80 2.00 -3.83
N TYR A 186 -5.69 2.66 -4.99
CA TYR A 186 -6.83 2.89 -5.86
C TYR A 186 -6.49 2.86 -7.37
N PRO A 187 -5.84 1.80 -7.90
CA PRO A 187 -5.51 1.68 -9.33
C PRO A 187 -6.74 1.48 -10.24
N VAL A 188 -7.87 1.07 -9.68
CA VAL A 188 -9.13 0.82 -10.39
C VAL A 188 -10.32 1.32 -9.55
N ASP A 189 -11.48 1.53 -10.16
CA ASP A 189 -12.68 1.98 -9.43
C ASP A 189 -13.34 0.84 -8.66
N PHE A 190 -12.71 0.44 -7.56
CA PHE A 190 -13.19 -0.65 -6.70
C PHE A 190 -14.63 -0.44 -6.23
N LEU A 191 -15.00 0.79 -5.86
CA LEU A 191 -16.31 1.06 -5.28
C LEU A 191 -17.49 0.88 -6.26
N SER A 192 -17.26 0.96 -7.57
CA SER A 192 -18.34 0.78 -8.56
C SER A 192 -18.37 -0.60 -9.21
N GLN A 193 -17.25 -1.31 -9.23
CA GLN A 193 -17.07 -2.51 -10.06
C GLN A 193 -16.62 -3.75 -9.30
N ALA A 194 -16.16 -3.62 -8.05
CA ALA A 194 -15.69 -4.76 -7.29
C ALA A 194 -16.84 -5.55 -6.65
N SER A 195 -16.66 -6.87 -6.56
CA SER A 195 -17.41 -7.67 -5.60
C SER A 195 -16.79 -7.54 -4.22
N ILE A 196 -17.63 -7.41 -3.19
CA ILE A 196 -17.20 -7.27 -1.80
C ILE A 196 -17.42 -8.61 -1.08
N SER A 197 -16.41 -9.09 -0.37
CA SER A 197 -16.50 -10.28 0.47
C SER A 197 -15.91 -10.05 1.86
N ILE A 198 -16.45 -10.75 2.86
CA ILE A 198 -16.03 -10.64 4.26
C ILE A 198 -15.42 -11.97 4.68
N ASN A 199 -14.16 -11.95 5.11
CA ASN A 199 -13.42 -13.14 5.55
C ASN A 199 -13.37 -14.26 4.50
N GLU A 200 -13.34 -13.91 3.22
CA GLU A 200 -13.29 -14.87 2.10
C GLU A 200 -12.11 -14.63 1.14
N THR A 201 -11.14 -13.78 1.50
CA THR A 201 -9.87 -13.65 0.76
C THR A 201 -8.98 -14.87 0.98
N GLU A 202 -8.21 -15.25 -0.04
CA GLU A 202 -7.20 -16.31 0.06
C GLU A 202 -6.09 -15.97 1.07
N ALA A 203 -5.85 -14.67 1.34
CA ALA A 203 -4.83 -14.23 2.29
C ALA A 203 -5.27 -14.33 3.76
N LEU A 204 -6.51 -14.77 4.04
CA LEU A 204 -7.09 -14.69 5.39
C LEU A 204 -6.27 -15.41 6.46
N SER A 205 -5.69 -16.58 6.15
CA SER A 205 -4.86 -17.31 7.11
C SER A 205 -3.61 -16.52 7.48
N GLN A 206 -2.90 -15.97 6.49
CA GLN A 206 -1.71 -15.14 6.70
C GLN A 206 -2.06 -13.86 7.48
N ILE A 207 -3.17 -13.20 7.12
CA ILE A 207 -3.67 -12.02 7.83
C ILE A 207 -3.86 -12.34 9.32
N ARG A 208 -4.46 -13.49 9.66
CA ARG A 208 -4.73 -13.90 11.05
C ARG A 208 -3.51 -14.43 11.79
N GLU A 209 -2.45 -14.82 11.11
CA GLU A 209 -1.15 -15.09 11.72
C GLU A 209 -0.51 -13.81 12.26
N VAL A 210 -0.64 -12.70 11.52
CA VAL A 210 -0.12 -11.38 11.93
C VAL A 210 -1.07 -10.67 12.90
N TYR A 211 -2.38 -10.74 12.63
CA TYR A 211 -3.43 -10.08 13.40
C TYR A 211 -4.46 -11.12 13.89
N PRO A 212 -4.21 -11.80 15.02
CA PRO A 212 -5.12 -12.82 15.54
C PRO A 212 -6.55 -12.28 15.72
N GLY A 213 -7.53 -12.98 15.13
CA GLY A 213 -8.95 -12.59 15.22
C GLY A 213 -9.36 -11.44 14.30
N ALA A 214 -8.48 -10.96 13.42
CA ALA A 214 -8.83 -9.91 12.46
C ALA A 214 -9.97 -10.35 11.52
N GLN A 215 -10.74 -9.35 11.12
CA GLN A 215 -11.76 -9.43 10.08
C GLN A 215 -11.22 -8.77 8.81
N ALA A 216 -11.42 -9.41 7.67
CA ALA A 216 -10.96 -8.91 6.38
C ALA A 216 -12.15 -8.56 5.48
N VAL A 217 -12.17 -7.38 4.89
CA VAL A 217 -13.13 -7.00 3.84
C VAL A 217 -12.37 -6.83 2.54
N SER A 218 -12.72 -7.60 1.51
CA SER A 218 -11.98 -7.63 0.25
C SER A 218 -12.83 -7.10 -0.89
N TYR A 219 -12.25 -6.18 -1.66
CA TYR A 219 -12.80 -5.59 -2.87
C TYR A 219 -12.09 -6.21 -4.06
N MET A 220 -12.71 -7.22 -4.67
CA MET A 220 -12.15 -7.90 -5.84
C MET A 220 -12.69 -7.25 -7.12
N TYR A 221 -11.80 -6.68 -7.93
CA TYR A 221 -12.08 -6.16 -9.25
C TYR A 221 -11.73 -7.20 -10.32
N PRO A 222 -12.70 -7.71 -11.10
CA PRO A 222 -12.43 -8.68 -12.15
C PRO A 222 -11.91 -7.96 -13.40
N GLY A 223 -10.72 -8.33 -13.88
CA GLY A 223 -10.28 -7.95 -15.22
C GLY A 223 -10.53 -9.07 -16.24
N ALA A 224 -10.18 -8.81 -17.50
CA ALA A 224 -10.39 -9.77 -18.59
C ALA A 224 -9.48 -11.00 -18.51
N VAL A 225 -8.31 -10.85 -17.91
CA VAL A 225 -7.29 -11.91 -17.73
C VAL A 225 -6.85 -11.93 -16.28
N ASP A 226 -6.40 -10.78 -15.78
CA ASP A 226 -5.95 -10.60 -14.40
C ASP A 226 -7.04 -9.96 -13.55
N TRP A 227 -7.02 -10.25 -12.25
CA TRP A 227 -7.85 -9.60 -11.25
C TRP A 227 -7.00 -8.83 -10.25
N LYS A 228 -7.64 -7.85 -9.61
CA LYS A 228 -7.05 -7.01 -8.56
C LYS A 228 -7.91 -7.12 -7.31
N GLU A 229 -7.27 -7.24 -6.16
CA GLU A 229 -7.95 -7.32 -4.87
C GLU A 229 -7.32 -6.31 -3.91
N LEU A 230 -8.17 -5.49 -3.29
CA LEU A 230 -7.79 -4.66 -2.15
C LEU A 230 -8.50 -5.20 -0.91
N THR A 231 -7.73 -5.65 0.07
CA THR A 231 -8.24 -6.18 1.33
C THR A 231 -7.96 -5.20 2.46
N LEU A 232 -9.01 -4.78 3.14
CA LEU A 232 -8.96 -4.00 4.37
C LEU A 232 -8.95 -4.96 5.57
N ILE A 233 -7.99 -4.79 6.46
CA ILE A 233 -7.78 -5.66 7.62
C ILE A 233 -8.17 -4.88 8.88
N PHE A 234 -9.20 -5.37 9.57
CA PHE A 234 -9.74 -4.74 10.76
C PHE A 234 -9.57 -5.61 12.00
N THR A 235 -9.26 -4.97 13.12
CA THR A 235 -9.47 -5.51 14.47
C THR A 235 -10.68 -4.81 15.10
N GLN A 236 -11.33 -5.49 16.04
CA GLN A 236 -12.43 -4.90 16.80
C GLN A 236 -11.90 -4.40 18.14
N ALA A 237 -12.14 -3.12 18.43
CA ALA A 237 -11.89 -2.51 19.72
C ALA A 237 -13.20 -1.91 20.24
N ASP A 238 -13.71 -2.46 21.35
CA ASP A 238 -15.02 -2.11 21.90
C ASP A 238 -16.15 -2.19 20.85
N SER A 239 -16.80 -1.05 20.58
CA SER A 239 -17.88 -0.90 19.61
C SER A 239 -17.41 -0.28 18.28
N SER A 240 -16.12 -0.37 17.96
CA SER A 240 -15.51 0.23 16.77
C SER A 240 -14.55 -0.72 16.07
N PHE A 241 -14.31 -0.46 14.78
CA PHE A 241 -13.35 -1.19 13.95
C PHE A 241 -12.11 -0.34 13.71
N ILE A 242 -10.95 -0.92 14.01
CA ILE A 242 -9.64 -0.31 13.80
C ILE A 242 -9.03 -0.91 12.53
N LEU A 243 -8.64 -0.06 11.58
CA LEU A 243 -7.94 -0.46 10.36
C LEU A 243 -6.46 -0.67 10.69
N GLU A 244 -6.03 -1.93 10.69
CA GLU A 244 -4.66 -2.35 11.00
C GLU A 244 -3.78 -2.43 9.75
N GLY A 245 -4.38 -2.74 8.60
CA GLY A 245 -3.63 -2.96 7.37
C GLY A 245 -4.47 -2.87 6.11
N ILE A 246 -3.77 -2.58 5.01
CA ILE A 246 -4.30 -2.67 3.65
C ILE A 246 -3.36 -3.57 2.85
N LEU A 247 -3.93 -4.65 2.31
CA LEU A 247 -3.25 -5.60 1.44
C LEU A 247 -3.75 -5.43 0.01
N TYR A 248 -2.82 -5.32 -0.94
CA TYR A 248 -3.12 -5.32 -2.36
C TYR A 248 -2.57 -6.58 -3.03
N ARG A 249 -3.38 -7.20 -3.89
CA ARG A 249 -3.00 -8.35 -4.71
C ARG A 249 -3.36 -8.08 -6.16
N ASP A 250 -2.46 -8.44 -7.06
CA ASP A 250 -2.66 -8.31 -8.50
C ASP A 250 -1.98 -9.49 -9.20
N THR A 251 -2.77 -10.26 -9.93
CA THR A 251 -2.27 -11.48 -10.59
C THR A 251 -1.33 -11.19 -11.74
N SER A 252 -1.36 -9.99 -12.31
CA SER A 252 -0.42 -9.57 -13.34
C SER A 252 1.01 -9.31 -12.82
N MET A 253 1.21 -9.28 -11.49
CA MET A 253 2.53 -9.08 -10.88
C MET A 253 3.29 -10.39 -10.65
N SER A 254 2.67 -11.55 -10.93
CA SER A 254 3.21 -12.89 -10.66
C SER A 254 4.19 -13.39 -11.71
#